data_AF-A0A2A3EQK1-F1
#
_entry.id   AF-A0A2A3EQK1-F1
#
_cell.length_a   1.000
_cell.length_b   1.000
_cell.length_c   1.000
_cell.angle_alpha   90.00
_cell.angle_beta   90.00
_cell.angle_gamma   90.00
#
_symmetry.space_group_name_H-M   'P 1'
#
loop_
_entity.id
_entity.type
_entity.pdbx_description
1 polymer ?
#
loop_
_entity_poly.entity_id
_entity_poly.type
_entity_poly.pdbx_seq_one_letter_code
_entity_poly.pdbx_strand_id
1 'polypeptide(L)'
;MKRNLFIYINKTKQFDTFWNYLTENYKNVLVEPSSTSKEIWKKDNNYNPTVHTITRYLKLYHLKNDLITETDKKHILSIYNKLMIQYTSFNANISNTFVKSLCQINQWKEAIKVIEKYEAIDNNHLLQEAYNDLISYLFDHEQEKLAYEYLINSMKKKTGPDGNNICITYLKYCLKEKHTFNEKVEKMFMLWNTYGIKPTENIVLEYMTACIEHGWIGSQTTILNSKCSKCNKILSQMNVSEQDFKYLLEAIKKKFAPDNMYYVTLPKEIKEFITFIDKNKPFDIIIDGLNVIYTQNYKIYKYNLIELIKTFEKQNKKILIIGRKHMKNFFEQLNIKINTFYVNNWFVLHLSHDDLFVLYAAFSSGKNAIVISKDLMRQHKFALEDTELSILFNKWQFSHQYIFDKYRGLIKLNSQVQIDAVAHKQDNYWHVPYITKIGNRQRHTCSNHWICLQMHK
;
A
#
# COMPACT_ATOMS: atom_id res chain seq x y z
N MET A 1 -45.52 13.47 -39.28
CA MET A 1 -45.01 13.07 -37.93
C MET A 1 -43.95 14.05 -37.41
N LYS A 2 -44.23 15.35 -37.54
CA LYS A 2 -43.51 16.50 -36.98
C LYS A 2 -44.59 17.32 -36.29
N ARG A 3 -44.29 17.90 -35.12
CA ARG A 3 -45.19 18.59 -34.16
C ARG A 3 -45.81 17.67 -33.10
N ASN A 4 -45.16 17.65 -31.94
CA ASN A 4 -45.75 17.85 -30.60
C ASN A 4 -44.82 17.31 -29.51
N LEU A 5 -43.66 17.95 -29.33
CA LEU A 5 -42.81 17.75 -28.14
C LEU A 5 -42.41 19.09 -27.50
N PHE A 6 -43.28 20.10 -27.62
CA PHE A 6 -43.05 21.44 -27.12
C PHE A 6 -44.34 22.00 -26.52
N ILE A 7 -44.87 21.36 -25.47
CA ILE A 7 -45.93 21.96 -24.66
C ILE A 7 -45.61 21.73 -23.19
N TYR A 8 -45.37 22.85 -22.50
CA TYR A 8 -45.35 23.05 -21.06
C TYR A 8 -44.52 22.07 -20.24
N ILE A 9 -43.22 22.32 -20.26
CA ILE A 9 -42.22 21.57 -19.52
C ILE A 9 -41.69 22.46 -18.40
N ASN A 10 -41.81 22.01 -17.15
CA ASN A 10 -41.30 22.68 -15.96
C ASN A 10 -39.77 22.90 -16.12
N LYS A 11 -39.37 24.15 -16.39
CA LYS A 11 -38.24 24.54 -17.28
C LYS A 11 -36.82 24.14 -16.86
N THR A 12 -36.60 23.52 -15.71
CA THR A 12 -35.26 23.17 -15.22
C THR A 12 -35.06 21.66 -15.03
N LYS A 13 -35.99 20.98 -14.35
CA LYS A 13 -35.87 19.54 -14.09
C LYS A 13 -35.90 18.68 -15.35
N GLN A 14 -36.79 18.98 -16.30
CA GLN A 14 -36.97 18.13 -17.49
C GLN A 14 -35.91 18.34 -18.57
N PHE A 15 -35.16 19.44 -18.57
CA PHE A 15 -34.03 19.63 -19.49
C PHE A 15 -32.84 18.76 -19.09
N ASP A 16 -32.52 18.72 -17.79
CA ASP A 16 -31.55 17.78 -17.25
C ASP A 16 -32.02 16.33 -17.45
N THR A 17 -33.32 16.04 -17.28
CA THR A 17 -33.88 14.71 -17.61
C THR A 17 -33.75 14.37 -19.09
N PHE A 18 -33.97 15.31 -20.01
CA PHE A 18 -33.82 15.11 -21.45
C PHE A 18 -32.36 14.88 -21.85
N TRP A 19 -31.42 15.62 -21.27
CA TRP A 19 -29.98 15.38 -21.47
C TRP A 19 -29.50 14.09 -20.83
N ASN A 20 -30.00 13.74 -19.65
CA ASN A 20 -29.76 12.44 -19.02
C ASN A 20 -30.25 11.32 -19.94
N TYR A 21 -31.46 11.45 -20.49
CA TYR A 21 -32.01 10.50 -21.45
C TYR A 21 -31.16 10.40 -22.73
N LEU A 22 -30.74 11.52 -23.34
CA LEU A 22 -29.88 11.53 -24.52
C LEU A 22 -28.48 10.96 -24.26
N THR A 23 -27.90 11.25 -23.09
CA THR A 23 -26.56 10.75 -22.70
C THR A 23 -26.60 9.27 -22.28
N GLU A 24 -27.73 8.76 -21.77
CA GLU A 24 -27.92 7.36 -21.40
C GLU A 24 -28.18 6.45 -22.60
N ASN A 25 -28.76 6.99 -23.69
CA ASN A 25 -29.33 6.14 -24.74
C ASN A 25 -28.59 6.12 -26.09
N TYR A 26 -27.55 6.92 -26.37
CA TYR A 26 -26.88 6.85 -27.68
C TYR A 26 -25.36 7.08 -27.70
N LYS A 27 -24.65 6.12 -28.32
CA LYS A 27 -23.21 6.15 -28.65
C LYS A 27 -22.82 7.13 -29.78
N ASN A 28 -23.77 7.67 -30.55
CA ASN A 28 -23.50 8.40 -31.81
C ASN A 28 -24.03 9.85 -31.85
N VAL A 29 -24.09 10.56 -30.72
CA VAL A 29 -24.59 11.97 -30.69
C VAL A 29 -23.59 12.99 -31.26
N LEU A 30 -22.33 12.59 -31.49
CA LEU A 30 -21.26 13.50 -31.95
C LEU A 30 -20.97 13.45 -33.46
N VAL A 31 -21.78 12.78 -34.27
CA VAL A 31 -21.71 12.93 -35.74
C VAL A 31 -22.47 14.19 -36.13
N GLU A 32 -21.76 15.11 -36.81
CA GLU A 32 -22.15 16.45 -37.27
C GLU A 32 -23.63 16.56 -37.71
N PRO A 33 -24.55 17.01 -36.84
CA PRO A 33 -24.97 18.41 -36.79
C PRO A 33 -25.33 18.93 -35.36
N SER A 34 -24.83 18.29 -34.29
CA SER A 34 -25.31 18.54 -32.91
C SER A 34 -24.58 19.65 -32.12
N SER A 35 -23.41 20.11 -32.57
CA SER A 35 -22.64 21.21 -31.94
C SER A 35 -23.30 22.56 -32.20
N THR A 36 -23.75 22.81 -33.43
CA THR A 36 -24.46 24.02 -33.84
C THR A 36 -25.81 24.14 -33.13
N SER A 37 -26.57 23.04 -32.99
CA SER A 37 -27.85 23.05 -32.24
C SER A 37 -27.68 23.26 -30.72
N LYS A 38 -26.53 22.90 -30.13
CA LYS A 38 -26.24 23.05 -28.69
C LYS A 38 -25.93 24.49 -28.30
N GLU A 39 -25.10 25.18 -29.09
CA GLU A 39 -24.80 26.59 -28.84
C GLU A 39 -26.02 27.46 -29.13
N ILE A 40 -26.76 27.17 -30.22
CA ILE A 40 -28.01 27.84 -30.56
C ILE A 40 -29.04 27.70 -29.42
N TRP A 41 -29.29 26.49 -28.91
CA TRP A 41 -30.28 26.31 -27.83
C TRP A 41 -29.89 27.01 -26.52
N LYS A 42 -28.59 26.99 -26.14
CA LYS A 42 -28.09 27.73 -24.95
C LYS A 42 -28.23 29.24 -25.10
N LYS A 43 -27.93 29.77 -26.29
CA LYS A 43 -28.04 31.19 -26.62
C LYS A 43 -29.50 31.63 -26.64
N ASP A 44 -30.39 30.80 -27.16
CA ASP A 44 -31.83 31.10 -27.30
C ASP A 44 -32.62 30.97 -25.99
N ASN A 45 -32.12 30.24 -24.99
CA ASN A 45 -32.86 29.95 -23.74
C ASN A 45 -32.20 30.44 -22.44
N ASN A 46 -31.06 31.14 -22.53
CA ASN A 46 -30.33 31.71 -21.38
C ASN A 46 -30.08 30.70 -20.23
N TYR A 47 -29.90 29.42 -20.58
CA TYR A 47 -29.84 28.32 -19.63
C TYR A 47 -28.39 28.00 -19.24
N ASN A 48 -28.09 28.05 -17.95
CA ASN A 48 -26.81 27.63 -17.39
C ASN A 48 -26.90 26.15 -16.95
N PRO A 49 -26.29 25.21 -17.69
CA PRO A 49 -26.35 23.78 -17.32
C PRO A 49 -25.70 23.53 -15.97
N THR A 50 -26.28 22.59 -15.22
CA THR A 50 -25.72 22.16 -13.94
C THR A 50 -24.36 21.50 -14.12
N VAL A 51 -23.54 21.50 -13.07
CA VAL A 51 -22.23 20.80 -13.03
C VAL A 51 -22.39 19.32 -13.39
N HIS A 52 -23.49 18.68 -12.96
CA HIS A 52 -23.82 17.31 -13.31
C HIS A 52 -24.00 17.13 -14.82
N THR A 53 -24.81 17.99 -15.45
CA THR A 53 -25.08 17.97 -16.89
C THR A 53 -23.82 18.25 -17.72
N ILE A 54 -22.97 19.18 -17.26
CA ILE A 54 -21.66 19.43 -17.87
C ILE A 54 -20.76 18.21 -17.77
N THR A 55 -20.74 17.55 -16.61
CA THR A 55 -19.93 16.33 -16.39
C THR A 55 -20.35 15.22 -17.35
N ARG A 56 -21.65 14.94 -17.48
CA ARG A 56 -22.17 13.94 -18.44
C ARG A 56 -21.85 14.31 -19.88
N TYR A 57 -21.97 15.60 -20.21
CA TYR A 57 -21.63 16.11 -21.53
C TYR A 57 -20.16 15.87 -21.89
N LEU A 58 -19.22 16.18 -20.98
CA LEU A 58 -17.80 15.93 -21.19
C LEU A 58 -17.50 14.43 -21.35
N LYS A 59 -18.20 13.56 -20.62
CA LYS A 59 -18.08 12.10 -20.80
C LYS A 59 -18.47 11.62 -22.20
N LEU A 60 -19.28 12.36 -22.95
CA LEU A 60 -19.55 12.02 -24.35
C LEU A 60 -18.31 12.16 -25.24
N TYR A 61 -17.44 13.13 -24.98
CA TYR A 61 -16.15 13.25 -25.69
C TYR A 61 -15.23 12.07 -25.41
N HIS A 62 -15.38 11.40 -24.27
CA HIS A 62 -14.62 10.20 -23.93
C HIS A 62 -15.03 8.97 -24.75
N LEU A 63 -16.23 9.00 -25.33
CA LEU A 63 -16.80 7.92 -26.13
C LEU A 63 -16.70 8.19 -27.64
N LYS A 64 -16.20 9.37 -28.03
CA LYS A 64 -16.02 9.74 -29.44
C LYS A 64 -14.92 8.86 -30.04
N ASN A 65 -15.27 8.07 -31.05
CA ASN A 65 -14.32 7.23 -31.79
C ASN A 65 -13.45 8.05 -32.75
N ASP A 66 -13.98 9.16 -33.26
CA ASP A 66 -13.25 10.07 -34.14
C ASP A 66 -12.29 10.97 -33.36
N LEU A 67 -11.26 11.49 -34.06
CA LEU A 67 -10.32 12.44 -33.49
C LEU A 67 -11.05 13.68 -32.92
N ILE A 68 -10.57 14.15 -31.76
CA ILE A 68 -11.04 15.42 -31.18
C ILE A 68 -10.53 16.56 -32.04
N THR A 69 -11.44 17.33 -32.63
CA THR A 69 -11.11 18.45 -33.52
C THR A 69 -10.58 19.64 -32.74
N GLU A 70 -9.90 20.59 -33.40
CA GLU A 70 -9.47 21.83 -32.75
C GLU A 70 -10.64 22.66 -32.17
N THR A 71 -11.82 22.57 -32.79
CA THR A 71 -13.04 23.21 -32.26
C THR A 71 -13.50 22.54 -30.97
N ASP A 72 -13.49 21.20 -30.92
CA ASP A 72 -13.79 20.44 -29.70
C ASP A 72 -12.79 20.77 -28.58
N LYS A 73 -11.48 20.83 -28.89
CA LYS A 73 -10.44 21.18 -27.91
C LYS A 73 -10.69 22.55 -27.28
N LYS A 74 -10.94 23.58 -28.10
CA LYS A 74 -11.27 24.93 -27.63
C LYS A 74 -12.53 24.95 -26.77
N HIS A 75 -13.54 24.17 -27.16
CA HIS A 75 -14.79 24.09 -26.43
C HIS A 75 -14.60 23.45 -25.04
N ILE A 76 -13.94 22.29 -24.97
CA ILE A 76 -13.60 21.60 -23.71
C ILE A 76 -12.81 22.53 -22.78
N LEU A 77 -11.78 23.20 -23.30
CA LEU A 77 -10.95 24.12 -22.53
C LEU A 77 -11.74 25.32 -22.01
N SER A 78 -12.67 25.88 -22.81
CA SER A 78 -13.51 27.00 -22.36
C SER A 78 -14.47 26.61 -21.23
N ILE A 79 -15.04 25.39 -21.28
CA ILE A 79 -15.86 24.84 -20.18
C ILE A 79 -15.03 24.70 -18.91
N TYR A 80 -13.83 24.12 -19.02
CA TYR A 80 -12.91 23.96 -17.90
C TYR A 80 -12.56 25.30 -17.25
N ASN A 81 -12.11 26.28 -18.05
CA ASN A 81 -11.73 27.61 -17.55
C ASN A 81 -12.90 28.31 -16.86
N LYS A 82 -14.11 28.25 -17.44
CA LYS A 82 -15.32 28.83 -16.84
C LYS A 82 -15.60 28.21 -15.47
N LEU A 83 -15.53 26.88 -15.36
CA LEU A 83 -15.82 26.18 -14.10
C LEU A 83 -14.71 26.36 -13.06
N MET A 84 -13.45 26.50 -13.48
CA MET A 84 -12.34 26.81 -12.58
C MET A 84 -12.45 28.19 -11.93
N ILE A 85 -12.98 29.17 -12.66
CA ILE A 85 -13.27 30.52 -12.12
C ILE A 85 -14.48 30.48 -11.19
N GLN A 86 -15.52 29.75 -11.59
CA GLN A 86 -16.80 29.73 -10.87
C GLN A 86 -16.74 28.94 -9.54
N TYR A 87 -15.89 27.91 -9.46
CA TYR A 87 -15.86 26.99 -8.32
C TYR A 87 -14.47 26.87 -7.68
N THR A 88 -14.43 27.05 -6.37
CA THR A 88 -13.23 26.91 -5.55
C THR A 88 -12.82 25.45 -5.34
N SER A 89 -13.71 24.48 -5.55
CA SER A 89 -13.44 23.05 -5.41
C SER A 89 -14.32 22.21 -6.32
N PHE A 90 -13.90 20.97 -6.56
CA PHE A 90 -14.61 19.99 -7.37
C PHE A 90 -14.75 18.67 -6.61
N ASN A 91 -15.85 17.96 -6.84
CA ASN A 91 -16.01 16.60 -6.34
C ASN A 91 -15.24 15.59 -7.23
N ALA A 92 -15.15 14.33 -6.78
CA ALA A 92 -14.38 13.30 -7.48
C ALA A 92 -14.85 13.07 -8.92
N ASN A 93 -16.17 13.03 -9.14
CA ASN A 93 -16.75 12.71 -10.45
C ASN A 93 -16.39 13.74 -11.53
N ILE A 94 -16.53 15.04 -11.24
CA ILE A 94 -16.15 16.06 -12.22
C ILE A 94 -14.62 16.17 -12.35
N SER A 95 -13.87 15.95 -11.26
CA SER A 95 -12.39 15.96 -11.29
C SER A 95 -11.83 14.86 -12.20
N ASN A 96 -12.30 13.61 -12.05
CA ASN A 96 -11.95 12.51 -12.96
C ASN A 96 -12.30 12.86 -14.41
N THR A 97 -13.50 13.41 -14.62
CA THR A 97 -13.98 13.77 -15.96
C THR A 97 -13.11 14.86 -16.59
N PHE A 98 -12.69 15.86 -15.82
CA PHE A 98 -11.79 16.90 -16.31
C PHE A 98 -10.41 16.37 -16.63
N VAL A 99 -9.81 15.58 -15.75
CA VAL A 99 -8.46 15.03 -15.98
C VAL A 99 -8.43 14.25 -17.29
N LYS A 100 -9.39 13.35 -17.51
CA LYS A 100 -9.51 12.62 -18.77
C LYS A 100 -9.68 13.55 -19.97
N SER A 101 -10.60 14.51 -19.89
CA SER A 101 -10.88 15.44 -20.99
C SER A 101 -9.65 16.30 -21.34
N LEU A 102 -8.93 16.79 -20.32
CA LEU A 102 -7.74 17.61 -20.47
C LEU A 102 -6.58 16.81 -21.08
N CYS A 103 -6.40 15.55 -20.68
CA CYS A 103 -5.43 14.66 -21.30
C CYS A 103 -5.76 14.44 -22.79
N GLN A 104 -7.03 14.18 -23.14
CA GLN A 104 -7.43 14.00 -24.55
C GLN A 104 -7.15 15.22 -25.45
N ILE A 105 -7.04 16.43 -24.88
CA ILE A 105 -6.77 17.65 -25.62
C ILE A 105 -5.33 18.18 -25.43
N ASN A 106 -4.41 17.34 -24.93
CA ASN A 106 -3.01 17.68 -24.65
C ASN A 106 -2.85 18.88 -23.67
N GLN A 107 -3.73 18.96 -22.67
CA GLN A 107 -3.68 19.93 -21.56
C GLN A 107 -3.41 19.23 -20.22
N TRP A 108 -2.52 18.23 -20.22
CA TRP A 108 -2.20 17.41 -19.06
C TRP A 108 -1.63 18.20 -17.87
N LYS A 109 -0.97 19.34 -18.10
CA LYS A 109 -0.52 20.23 -17.02
C LYS A 109 -1.69 20.83 -16.24
N GLU A 110 -2.79 21.16 -16.91
CA GLU A 110 -4.02 21.59 -16.23
C GLU A 110 -4.71 20.42 -15.54
N ALA A 111 -4.60 19.20 -16.09
CA ALA A 111 -5.09 17.99 -15.45
C ALA A 111 -4.39 17.74 -14.09
N ILE A 112 -3.07 17.98 -14.03
CA ILE A 112 -2.30 17.93 -12.77
C ILE A 112 -2.87 18.91 -11.74
N LYS A 113 -3.13 20.16 -12.14
CA LYS A 113 -3.72 21.16 -11.23
C LYS A 113 -5.10 20.73 -10.71
N VAL A 114 -5.89 20.02 -11.50
CA VAL A 114 -7.17 19.45 -11.03
C VAL A 114 -6.95 18.41 -9.94
N ILE A 115 -5.98 17.51 -10.11
CA ILE A 115 -5.61 16.52 -9.10
C ILE A 115 -5.12 17.21 -7.83
N GLU A 116 -4.17 18.14 -7.94
CA GLU A 116 -3.61 18.87 -6.80
C GLU A 116 -4.69 19.62 -6.02
N LYS A 117 -5.60 20.30 -6.73
CA LYS A 117 -6.73 21.02 -6.11
C LYS A 117 -7.70 20.08 -5.40
N TYR A 118 -7.94 18.89 -5.93
CA TYR A 118 -8.76 17.88 -5.26
C TYR A 118 -8.07 17.33 -4.01
N GLU A 119 -6.81 16.93 -4.12
CA GLU A 119 -6.04 16.33 -3.02
C GLU A 119 -5.74 17.32 -1.88
N ALA A 120 -5.69 18.62 -2.16
CA ALA A 120 -5.59 19.66 -1.13
C ALA A 120 -6.82 19.69 -0.20
N ILE A 121 -7.97 19.19 -0.65
CA ILE A 121 -9.24 19.17 0.10
C ILE A 121 -9.47 17.79 0.72
N ASP A 122 -9.22 16.74 -0.05
CA ASP A 122 -9.36 15.35 0.38
C ASP A 122 -8.05 14.61 0.18
N ASN A 123 -7.20 14.65 1.21
CA ASN A 123 -5.91 13.97 1.21
C ASN A 123 -6.02 12.45 1.41
N ASN A 124 -7.20 11.94 1.77
CA ASN A 124 -7.44 10.55 2.11
C ASN A 124 -7.98 9.73 0.92
N HIS A 125 -8.60 10.37 -0.07
CA HIS A 125 -9.15 9.70 -1.24
C HIS A 125 -8.35 10.00 -2.52
N LEU A 126 -7.81 8.95 -3.14
CA LEU A 126 -7.14 9.05 -4.44
C LEU A 126 -8.17 9.09 -5.58
N LEU A 127 -8.02 10.04 -6.50
CA LEU A 127 -8.76 10.02 -7.78
C LEU A 127 -8.21 8.93 -8.70
N GLN A 128 -8.56 7.66 -8.45
CA GLN A 128 -7.97 6.52 -9.14
C GLN A 128 -8.10 6.58 -10.67
N GLU A 129 -9.28 6.96 -11.18
CA GLU A 129 -9.51 7.11 -12.62
C GLU A 129 -8.65 8.23 -13.21
N ALA A 130 -8.61 9.40 -12.55
CA ALA A 130 -7.78 10.52 -12.98
C ALA A 130 -6.29 10.15 -13.02
N TYR A 131 -5.78 9.47 -11.99
CA TYR A 131 -4.40 8.98 -11.96
C TYR A 131 -4.14 8.02 -13.11
N ASN A 132 -5.05 7.08 -13.36
CA ASN A 132 -4.91 6.12 -14.44
C ASN A 132 -4.86 6.81 -15.81
N ASP A 133 -5.77 7.75 -16.08
CA ASP A 133 -5.83 8.50 -17.33
C ASP A 133 -4.58 9.37 -17.53
N LEU A 134 -4.13 10.07 -16.48
CA LEU A 134 -2.92 10.89 -16.52
C LEU A 134 -1.66 10.04 -16.73
N ILE A 135 -1.50 8.95 -15.98
CA ILE A 135 -0.34 8.04 -16.12
C ILE A 135 -0.28 7.46 -17.53
N SER A 136 -1.42 6.98 -18.06
CA SER A 136 -1.51 6.48 -19.43
C SER A 136 -1.06 7.55 -20.42
N TYR A 137 -1.60 8.76 -20.29
CA TYR A 137 -1.26 9.89 -21.15
C TYR A 137 0.24 10.21 -21.11
N LEU A 138 0.84 10.27 -19.92
CA LEU A 138 2.25 10.62 -19.75
C LEU A 138 3.18 9.57 -20.37
N PHE A 139 2.88 8.28 -20.21
CA PHE A 139 3.61 7.21 -20.89
C PHE A 139 3.44 7.24 -22.41
N ASP A 140 2.28 7.69 -22.92
CA ASP A 140 2.03 7.84 -24.36
C ASP A 140 2.79 9.01 -24.99
N HIS A 141 3.25 9.99 -24.19
CA HIS A 141 3.87 11.23 -24.65
C HIS A 141 5.30 11.42 -24.11
N GLU A 142 6.02 10.32 -23.88
CA GLU A 142 7.44 10.29 -23.48
C GLU A 142 7.75 11.07 -22.19
N GLN A 143 6.75 11.28 -21.32
CA GLN A 143 6.91 11.92 -20.01
C GLN A 143 7.15 10.87 -18.91
N GLU A 144 8.05 9.92 -19.15
CA GLU A 144 8.21 8.73 -18.32
C GLU A 144 8.50 9.04 -16.85
N LYS A 145 9.42 9.97 -16.58
CA LYS A 145 9.80 10.35 -15.21
C LYS A 145 8.58 10.77 -14.40
N LEU A 146 7.75 11.64 -14.97
CA LEU A 146 6.55 12.14 -14.32
C LEU A 146 5.49 11.05 -14.19
N ALA A 147 5.34 10.18 -15.20
CA ALA A 147 4.44 9.04 -15.13
C ALA A 147 4.80 8.11 -13.94
N TYR A 148 6.11 7.86 -13.74
CA TYR A 148 6.60 7.08 -12.60
C TYR A 148 6.35 7.77 -11.25
N GLU A 149 6.49 9.09 -11.16
CA GLU A 149 6.18 9.85 -9.95
C GLU A 149 4.72 9.68 -9.53
N TYR A 150 3.77 9.82 -10.48
CA TYR A 150 2.35 9.59 -10.24
C TYR A 150 2.02 8.13 -9.92
N LEU A 151 2.67 7.18 -10.61
CA LEU A 151 2.55 5.75 -10.33
C LEU A 151 2.95 5.42 -8.90
N ILE A 152 4.12 5.92 -8.45
CA ILE A 152 4.61 5.73 -7.09
C ILE A 152 3.65 6.36 -6.06
N ASN A 153 3.18 7.58 -6.30
CA ASN A 153 2.26 8.25 -5.39
C ASN A 153 0.94 7.46 -5.22
N SER A 154 0.43 6.89 -6.31
CA SER A 154 -0.75 6.02 -6.28
C SER A 154 -0.55 4.78 -5.40
N MET A 155 0.62 4.14 -5.48
CA MET A 155 0.93 2.93 -4.70
C MET A 155 1.17 3.24 -3.23
N LYS A 156 1.81 4.38 -2.92
CA LYS A 156 2.05 4.84 -1.54
C LYS A 156 0.75 5.00 -0.75
N LYS A 157 -0.28 5.57 -1.38
CA LYS A 157 -1.58 5.83 -0.77
C LYS A 157 -2.47 4.58 -0.60
N LYS A 158 -1.92 3.36 -0.79
CA LYS A 158 -2.61 2.07 -0.70
C LYS A 158 -3.93 2.07 -1.46
N THR A 159 -3.87 1.99 -2.79
CA THR A 159 -5.05 1.61 -3.56
C THR A 159 -5.53 0.25 -3.06
N GLY A 160 -6.81 0.15 -2.69
CA GLY A 160 -7.45 -1.13 -2.42
C GLY A 160 -7.44 -2.04 -3.65
N PRO A 161 -8.23 -3.13 -3.66
CA PRO A 161 -8.35 -4.00 -4.83
C PRO A 161 -8.80 -3.31 -6.14
N ASP A 162 -9.11 -2.00 -6.12
CA ASP A 162 -9.44 -1.18 -7.28
C ASP A 162 -8.23 -0.47 -7.95
N GLY A 163 -7.02 -0.56 -7.36
CA GLY A 163 -5.75 -0.15 -8.00
C GLY A 163 -5.37 -0.97 -9.25
N ASN A 164 -6.29 -1.84 -9.67
CA ASN A 164 -6.18 -2.78 -10.75
C ASN A 164 -5.90 -2.11 -12.11
N ASN A 165 -6.56 -1.00 -12.39
CA ASN A 165 -6.47 -0.35 -13.69
C ASN A 165 -5.07 0.22 -13.96
N ILE A 166 -4.41 0.76 -12.93
CA ILE A 166 -3.06 1.33 -13.06
C ILE A 166 -2.04 0.25 -13.43
N CYS A 167 -2.16 -0.95 -12.84
CA CYS A 167 -1.28 -2.07 -13.19
C CYS A 167 -1.44 -2.48 -14.65
N ILE A 168 -2.67 -2.49 -15.18
CA ILE A 168 -2.93 -2.79 -16.59
C ILE A 168 -2.42 -1.67 -17.51
N THR A 169 -2.62 -0.41 -17.15
CA THR A 169 -2.10 0.74 -17.89
C THR A 169 -0.57 0.67 -18.02
N TYR A 170 0.12 0.35 -16.93
CA TYR A 170 1.57 0.16 -16.98
C TYR A 170 1.98 -1.07 -17.81
N LEU A 171 1.22 -2.17 -17.75
CA LEU A 171 1.50 -3.34 -18.59
C LEU A 171 1.38 -3.00 -20.08
N LYS A 172 0.36 -2.25 -20.49
CA LYS A 172 0.21 -1.74 -21.86
C LYS A 172 1.40 -0.90 -22.29
N TYR A 173 1.91 -0.05 -21.39
CA TYR A 173 3.14 0.70 -21.62
C TYR A 173 4.35 -0.22 -21.82
N CYS A 174 4.50 -1.28 -21.00
CA CYS A 174 5.58 -2.27 -21.17
C CYS A 174 5.53 -2.96 -22.54
N LEU A 175 4.33 -3.25 -23.04
CA LEU A 175 4.10 -3.99 -24.27
C LEU A 175 4.40 -3.20 -25.55
N LYS A 176 4.54 -1.87 -25.48
CA LYS A 176 4.85 -1.04 -26.66
C LYS A 176 6.21 -1.34 -27.28
N GLU A 177 7.18 -1.69 -26.44
CA GLU A 177 8.58 -1.86 -26.85
C GLU A 177 9.14 -3.18 -26.33
N LYS A 178 9.20 -4.17 -27.23
CA LYS A 178 9.65 -5.53 -26.89
C LYS A 178 11.02 -5.58 -26.21
N HIS A 179 11.95 -4.70 -26.59
CA HIS A 179 13.33 -4.71 -26.10
C HIS A 179 13.47 -4.18 -24.65
N THR A 180 12.58 -3.29 -24.20
CA THR A 180 12.58 -2.76 -22.83
C THR A 180 11.57 -3.45 -21.91
N PHE A 181 10.78 -4.40 -22.44
CA PHE A 181 9.72 -5.10 -21.71
C PHE A 181 10.21 -5.70 -20.37
N ASN A 182 11.30 -6.47 -20.39
CA ASN A 182 11.82 -7.14 -19.20
C ASN A 182 12.15 -6.13 -18.09
N GLU A 183 12.90 -5.07 -18.43
CA GLU A 183 13.27 -4.02 -17.49
C GLU A 183 12.03 -3.31 -16.90
N LYS A 184 11.06 -2.96 -17.76
CA LYS A 184 9.83 -2.29 -17.34
C LYS A 184 8.98 -3.16 -16.42
N VAL A 185 8.82 -4.45 -16.72
CA VAL A 185 8.07 -5.39 -15.88
C VAL A 185 8.77 -5.63 -14.54
N GLU A 186 10.09 -5.83 -14.55
CA GLU A 186 10.86 -5.95 -13.30
C GLU A 186 10.71 -4.70 -12.42
N LYS A 187 10.67 -3.49 -13.00
CA LYS A 187 10.37 -2.26 -12.26
C LYS A 187 9.01 -2.32 -11.56
N MET A 188 7.97 -2.83 -12.21
CA MET A 188 6.66 -2.99 -11.56
C MET A 188 6.71 -3.99 -10.40
N PHE A 189 7.38 -5.13 -10.58
CA PHE A 189 7.50 -6.12 -9.50
C PHE A 189 8.31 -5.60 -8.31
N MET A 190 9.32 -4.75 -8.56
CA MET A 190 10.02 -4.02 -7.51
C MET A 190 9.09 -3.06 -6.77
N LEU A 191 8.26 -2.30 -7.49
CA LEU A 191 7.27 -1.42 -6.85
C LEU A 191 6.25 -2.21 -6.00
N TRP A 192 5.80 -3.37 -6.47
CA TRP A 192 4.94 -4.27 -5.70
C TRP A 192 5.63 -4.79 -4.43
N ASN A 193 6.94 -5.08 -4.49
CA ASN A 193 7.73 -5.43 -3.31
C ASN A 193 7.85 -4.27 -2.31
N THR A 194 8.17 -3.06 -2.80
CA THR A 194 8.40 -1.87 -1.96
C THR A 194 7.15 -1.43 -1.23
N TYR A 195 6.02 -1.35 -1.94
CA TYR A 195 4.76 -0.86 -1.38
C TYR A 195 3.81 -1.99 -0.92
N GLY A 196 4.24 -3.25 -1.02
CA GLY A 196 3.49 -4.42 -0.57
C GLY A 196 2.18 -4.63 -1.33
N ILE A 197 2.17 -4.28 -2.61
CA ILE A 197 1.01 -4.43 -3.49
C ILE A 197 0.83 -5.92 -3.81
N LYS A 198 -0.40 -6.41 -3.65
CA LYS A 198 -0.80 -7.76 -4.02
C LYS A 198 -1.83 -7.64 -5.15
N PRO A 199 -1.45 -7.88 -6.42
CA PRO A 199 -2.39 -7.80 -7.52
C PRO A 199 -3.54 -8.80 -7.35
N THR A 200 -4.67 -8.53 -8.00
CA THR A 200 -5.73 -9.52 -8.15
C THR A 200 -5.29 -10.63 -9.10
N GLU A 201 -5.95 -11.79 -9.00
CA GLU A 201 -5.70 -12.93 -9.89
C GLU A 201 -5.71 -12.54 -11.37
N ASN A 202 -6.70 -11.78 -11.84
CA ASN A 202 -6.78 -11.39 -13.24
C ASN A 202 -5.52 -10.63 -13.70
N ILE A 203 -5.07 -9.65 -12.91
CA ILE A 203 -3.89 -8.84 -13.26
C ILE A 203 -2.64 -9.69 -13.26
N VAL A 204 -2.44 -10.49 -12.23
CA VAL A 204 -1.21 -11.27 -12.10
C VAL A 204 -1.10 -12.30 -13.24
N LEU A 205 -2.25 -12.81 -13.71
CA LEU A 205 -2.33 -13.71 -14.86
C LEU A 205 -2.09 -12.97 -16.18
N GLU A 206 -2.57 -11.73 -16.34
CA GLU A 206 -2.22 -10.89 -17.50
C GLU A 206 -0.71 -10.61 -17.56
N TYR A 207 -0.10 -10.23 -16.42
CA TYR A 207 1.35 -10.07 -16.33
C TYR A 207 2.10 -11.37 -16.62
N MET A 208 1.64 -12.50 -16.08
CA MET A 208 2.25 -13.81 -16.33
C MET A 208 2.19 -14.19 -17.81
N THR A 209 1.03 -13.98 -18.45
CA THR A 209 0.83 -14.26 -19.88
C THR A 209 1.77 -13.39 -20.72
N ALA A 210 1.80 -12.09 -20.47
CA ALA A 210 2.72 -11.17 -21.15
C ALA A 210 4.19 -11.57 -20.98
N CYS A 211 4.60 -11.99 -19.77
CA CYS A 211 5.95 -12.49 -19.54
C CYS A 211 6.25 -13.75 -20.36
N ILE A 212 5.32 -14.70 -20.42
CA ILE A 212 5.48 -15.94 -21.20
C ILE A 212 5.61 -15.63 -22.70
N GLU A 213 4.78 -14.72 -23.23
CA GLU A 213 4.86 -14.27 -24.62
C GLU A 213 6.20 -13.57 -24.95
N HIS A 214 6.86 -13.01 -23.93
CA HIS A 214 8.18 -12.39 -24.03
C HIS A 214 9.32 -13.34 -23.61
N GLY A 215 9.04 -14.65 -23.60
CA GLY A 215 10.05 -15.69 -23.45
C GLY A 215 10.40 -16.05 -22.02
N TRP A 216 9.59 -15.69 -21.02
CA TRP A 216 9.76 -16.16 -19.64
C TRP A 216 9.05 -17.51 -19.46
N ILE A 217 9.43 -18.26 -18.42
CA ILE A 217 8.67 -19.45 -17.99
C ILE A 217 7.80 -19.07 -16.80
N GLY A 218 6.49 -19.18 -16.94
CA GLY A 218 5.54 -18.80 -15.89
C GLY A 218 4.62 -19.95 -15.46
N SER A 219 4.35 -20.04 -14.16
CA SER A 219 3.33 -20.96 -13.64
C SER A 219 2.75 -20.47 -12.33
N GLN A 220 1.48 -20.78 -12.07
CA GLN A 220 0.90 -20.66 -10.74
C GLN A 220 1.57 -21.69 -9.80
N THR A 221 1.82 -21.29 -8.56
CA THR A 221 2.52 -22.08 -7.55
C THR A 221 1.92 -21.87 -6.17
N THR A 222 2.32 -22.74 -5.24
CA THR A 222 2.16 -22.56 -3.80
C THR A 222 3.51 -22.40 -3.13
N ILE A 223 3.52 -21.83 -1.92
CA ILE A 223 4.70 -21.74 -1.08
C ILE A 223 4.41 -22.39 0.26
N LEU A 224 5.22 -23.41 0.60
CA LEU A 224 5.12 -24.16 1.85
C LEU A 224 6.50 -24.16 2.51
N ASN A 225 6.56 -23.86 3.81
CA ASN A 225 7.83 -23.78 4.56
C ASN A 225 8.86 -22.87 3.86
N SER A 226 8.41 -21.75 3.31
CA SER A 226 9.21 -20.81 2.51
C SER A 226 9.82 -21.40 1.23
N LYS A 227 9.35 -22.55 0.74
CA LYS A 227 9.81 -23.17 -0.49
C LYS A 227 8.73 -23.13 -1.57
N CYS A 228 9.08 -22.67 -2.77
CA CYS A 228 8.22 -22.70 -3.93
C CYS A 228 8.03 -24.14 -4.44
N SER A 229 6.79 -24.57 -4.69
CA SER A 229 6.50 -25.91 -5.21
C SER A 229 6.86 -26.11 -6.69
N LYS A 230 7.07 -25.03 -7.45
CA LYS A 230 7.45 -25.10 -8.87
C LYS A 230 8.96 -25.08 -9.11
N CYS A 231 9.67 -24.07 -8.60
CA CYS A 231 11.11 -23.94 -8.83
C CYS A 231 11.98 -24.56 -7.70
N ASN A 232 11.36 -25.05 -6.62
CA ASN A 232 12.03 -25.58 -5.43
C ASN A 232 12.97 -24.60 -4.70
N LYS A 233 13.00 -23.31 -5.08
CA LYS A 233 13.78 -22.30 -4.38
C LYS A 233 13.16 -22.02 -3.02
N ILE A 234 14.03 -21.90 -2.02
CA ILE A 234 13.68 -21.38 -0.71
C ILE A 234 13.68 -19.86 -0.85
N LEU A 235 12.50 -19.25 -0.75
CA LEU A 235 12.35 -17.80 -0.71
C LEU A 235 13.24 -17.31 0.41
N SER A 236 14.26 -16.55 0.02
CA SER A 236 15.23 -16.03 0.96
C SER A 236 14.50 -15.30 2.08
N GLN A 237 14.98 -15.47 3.32
CA GLN A 237 14.53 -14.63 4.42
C GLN A 237 14.64 -13.19 3.93
N MET A 238 13.57 -12.40 4.07
CA MET A 238 13.52 -11.02 3.61
C MET A 238 14.59 -10.23 4.37
N ASN A 239 15.83 -10.29 3.89
CA ASN A 239 16.97 -9.67 4.51
C ASN A 239 16.81 -8.18 4.29
N VAL A 240 16.61 -7.48 5.39
CA VAL A 240 16.55 -6.02 5.40
C VAL A 240 17.97 -5.53 5.12
N SER A 241 18.13 -4.71 4.08
CA SER A 241 19.44 -4.14 3.75
C SER A 241 19.94 -3.26 4.91
N GLU A 242 21.24 -2.96 4.96
CA GLU A 242 21.75 -2.07 6.02
C GLU A 242 21.14 -0.68 5.95
N GLN A 243 20.81 -0.20 4.75
CA GLN A 243 20.17 1.08 4.55
C GLN A 243 18.72 1.06 5.03
N ASP A 244 17.95 0.02 4.67
CA ASP A 244 16.57 -0.14 5.14
C ASP A 244 16.51 -0.32 6.66
N PHE A 245 17.48 -1.02 7.23
CA PHE A 245 17.58 -1.20 8.68
C PHE A 245 17.85 0.12 9.39
N LYS A 246 18.75 0.96 8.85
CA LYS A 246 18.97 2.32 9.37
C LYS A 246 17.69 3.15 9.27
N TYR A 247 16.96 3.06 8.15
CA TYR A 247 15.71 3.80 7.99
C TYR A 247 14.66 3.39 9.04
N LEU A 248 14.49 2.09 9.28
CA LEU A 248 13.64 1.57 10.36
C LEU A 248 14.11 2.03 11.74
N LEU A 249 15.42 1.96 12.03
CA LEU A 249 15.98 2.37 13.31
C LEU A 249 15.67 3.84 13.60
N GLU A 250 15.86 4.73 12.62
CA GLU A 250 15.57 6.15 12.80
C GLU A 250 14.07 6.42 13.00
N ALA A 251 13.20 5.71 12.28
CA ALA A 251 11.75 5.78 12.50
C ALA A 251 11.34 5.33 13.91
N ILE A 252 11.92 4.23 14.41
CA ILE A 252 11.67 3.72 15.76
C ILE A 252 12.23 4.67 16.82
N LYS A 253 13.45 5.19 16.67
CA LYS A 253 14.03 6.19 17.58
C LYS A 253 13.17 7.45 17.65
N LYS A 254 12.71 7.96 16.51
CA LYS A 254 11.82 9.13 16.46
C LYS A 254 10.57 8.88 17.28
N LYS A 255 9.92 7.71 17.13
CA LYS A 255 8.74 7.36 17.94
C LYS A 255 9.06 7.17 19.41
N PHE A 256 10.23 6.64 19.74
CA PHE A 256 10.66 6.43 21.12
C PHE A 256 11.13 7.73 21.81
N ALA A 257 11.20 8.84 21.08
CA ALA A 257 11.59 10.12 21.65
C ALA A 257 10.60 10.56 22.75
N PRO A 258 11.08 11.22 23.83
CA PRO A 258 10.22 11.67 24.93
C PRO A 258 9.00 12.48 24.48
N ASP A 259 9.17 13.34 23.49
CA ASP A 259 8.11 14.21 22.95
C ASP A 259 6.97 13.43 22.27
N ASN A 260 7.23 12.19 21.85
CA ASN A 260 6.24 11.31 21.22
C ASN A 260 5.70 10.24 22.19
N MET A 261 6.22 10.16 23.41
CA MET A 261 5.87 9.13 24.40
C MET A 261 5.31 9.69 25.70
N TYR A 262 5.18 11.01 25.86
CA TYR A 262 4.72 11.63 27.10
C TYR A 262 3.30 11.19 27.54
N TYR A 263 2.46 10.76 26.60
CA TYR A 263 1.12 10.22 26.87
C TYR A 263 1.12 8.72 27.21
N VAL A 264 2.28 8.05 27.04
CA VAL A 264 2.48 6.61 27.24
C VAL A 264 3.23 6.30 28.53
N THR A 265 4.29 7.05 28.80
CA THR A 265 5.11 6.88 30.01
C THR A 265 5.83 8.18 30.40
N LEU A 266 6.46 8.17 31.57
CA LEU A 266 7.25 9.28 32.08
C LEU A 266 8.54 9.46 31.27
N PRO A 267 8.90 10.69 30.88
CA PRO A 267 10.17 10.99 30.20
C PRO A 267 11.41 10.49 30.92
N LYS A 268 11.36 10.41 32.27
CA LYS A 268 12.43 9.86 33.08
C LYS A 268 12.67 8.37 32.80
N GLU A 269 11.61 7.58 32.69
CA GLU A 269 11.71 6.14 32.40
C GLU A 269 12.33 5.89 31.02
N ILE A 270 11.95 6.70 30.02
CA ILE A 270 12.53 6.65 28.67
C ILE A 270 14.03 6.92 28.73
N LYS A 271 14.47 7.97 29.45
CA LYS A 271 15.89 8.30 29.60
C LYS A 271 16.67 7.19 30.32
N GLU A 272 16.10 6.63 31.38
CA GLU A 272 16.68 5.50 32.11
C GLU A 272 16.85 4.28 31.19
N PHE A 273 15.84 3.97 30.38
CA PHE A 273 15.88 2.88 29.44
C PHE A 273 16.92 3.09 28.33
N ILE A 274 16.95 4.27 27.70
CA ILE A 274 17.95 4.60 26.68
C ILE A 274 19.37 4.45 27.26
N THR A 275 19.60 5.01 28.44
CA THR A 275 20.89 4.90 29.14
C THR A 275 21.26 3.45 29.44
N PHE A 276 20.28 2.63 29.84
CA PHE A 276 20.47 1.22 30.08
C PHE A 276 20.85 0.47 28.79
N ILE A 277 20.16 0.73 27.68
CA ILE A 277 20.46 0.10 26.39
C ILE A 277 21.85 0.53 25.90
N ASP A 278 22.20 1.81 25.95
CA ASP A 278 23.50 2.30 25.48
C ASP A 278 24.69 1.71 26.25
N LYS A 279 24.53 1.48 27.56
CA LYS A 279 25.55 0.84 28.39
C LYS A 279 25.70 -0.67 28.13
N ASN A 280 24.64 -1.32 27.67
CA ASN A 280 24.57 -2.78 27.63
C ASN A 280 24.42 -3.38 26.23
N LYS A 281 24.19 -2.59 25.17
CA LYS A 281 24.19 -3.09 23.79
C LYS A 281 25.58 -3.60 23.37
N PRO A 282 25.68 -4.48 22.36
CA PRO A 282 24.57 -5.13 21.64
C PRO A 282 23.99 -6.33 22.40
N PHE A 283 22.67 -6.48 22.39
CA PHE A 283 21.99 -7.72 22.79
C PHE A 283 21.77 -8.63 21.58
N ASP A 284 21.96 -9.93 21.74
CA ASP A 284 21.62 -10.91 20.71
C ASP A 284 20.11 -11.22 20.70
N ILE A 285 19.50 -11.24 21.88
CA ILE A 285 18.14 -11.74 22.09
C ILE A 285 17.38 -10.79 23.01
N ILE A 286 16.24 -10.30 22.54
CA ILE A 286 15.32 -9.47 23.29
C ILE A 286 14.06 -10.30 23.55
N ILE A 287 13.71 -10.49 24.81
CA ILE A 287 12.54 -11.27 25.23
C ILE A 287 11.49 -10.31 25.77
N ASP A 288 10.32 -10.36 25.16
CA ASP A 288 9.13 -9.72 25.69
C ASP A 288 8.58 -10.56 26.84
N GLY A 289 8.93 -10.16 28.05
CA GLY A 289 8.59 -10.92 29.24
C GLY A 289 7.08 -11.06 29.44
N LEU A 290 6.29 -10.03 29.11
CA LEU A 290 4.85 -10.05 29.32
C LEU A 290 4.20 -11.10 28.42
N ASN A 291 4.54 -11.09 27.13
CA ASN A 291 4.02 -12.05 26.16
C ASN A 291 4.44 -13.49 26.44
N VAL A 292 5.58 -13.69 27.11
CA VAL A 292 6.08 -15.01 27.46
C VAL A 292 5.44 -15.53 28.76
N ILE A 293 5.24 -14.71 29.80
CA ILE A 293 4.70 -15.20 31.08
C ILE A 293 3.22 -15.58 31.03
N TYR A 294 2.38 -14.88 30.27
CA TYR A 294 0.91 -15.02 30.33
C TYR A 294 0.33 -16.19 29.49
N THR A 295 0.94 -17.37 29.56
CA THR A 295 0.46 -18.57 28.83
C THR A 295 -0.33 -19.54 29.71
N GLN A 296 -1.40 -20.13 29.15
CA GLN A 296 -2.42 -20.95 29.85
C GLN A 296 -1.89 -22.20 30.59
N ASN A 297 -0.63 -22.62 30.40
CA ASN A 297 0.00 -23.78 31.05
C ASN A 297 1.35 -23.42 31.71
N TYR A 298 1.29 -22.63 32.78
CA TYR A 298 2.43 -21.97 33.42
C TYR A 298 3.61 -22.87 33.81
N LYS A 299 3.38 -24.07 34.37
CA LYS A 299 4.49 -24.92 34.91
C LYS A 299 5.42 -25.48 33.82
N ILE A 300 4.85 -26.15 32.81
CA ILE A 300 5.63 -26.75 31.70
C ILE A 300 6.27 -25.63 30.87
N TYR A 301 5.51 -24.56 30.62
CA TYR A 301 6.00 -23.41 29.87
C TYR A 301 7.20 -22.73 30.57
N LYS A 302 7.13 -22.58 31.90
CA LYS A 302 8.23 -22.04 32.72
C LYS A 302 9.50 -22.87 32.60
N TYR A 303 9.41 -24.20 32.71
CA TYR A 303 10.59 -25.09 32.60
C TYR A 303 11.25 -24.96 31.23
N ASN A 304 10.48 -25.10 30.14
CA ASN A 304 11.02 -25.07 28.79
C ASN A 304 11.63 -23.69 28.45
N LEU A 305 11.04 -22.60 28.97
CA LEU A 305 11.60 -21.25 28.79
C LEU A 305 12.93 -21.09 29.52
N ILE A 306 13.03 -21.56 30.77
CA ILE A 306 14.29 -21.55 31.53
C ILE A 306 15.37 -22.33 30.80
N GLU A 307 15.03 -23.51 30.26
CA GLU A 307 15.95 -24.34 29.50
C GLU A 307 16.42 -23.63 28.21
N LEU A 308 15.51 -22.96 27.49
CA LEU A 308 15.85 -22.15 26.33
C LEU A 308 16.83 -21.03 26.69
N ILE A 309 16.55 -20.29 27.76
CA ILE A 309 17.40 -19.19 28.23
C ILE A 309 18.79 -19.72 28.63
N LYS A 310 18.86 -20.83 29.38
CA LYS A 310 20.12 -21.48 29.75
C LYS A 310 20.89 -21.95 28.52
N THR A 311 20.20 -22.41 27.49
CA THR A 311 20.81 -22.81 26.22
C THR A 311 21.47 -21.62 25.52
N PHE A 312 20.81 -20.47 25.51
CA PHE A 312 21.39 -19.23 24.96
C PHE A 312 22.57 -18.72 25.78
N GLU A 313 22.50 -18.78 27.11
CA GLU A 313 23.63 -18.45 27.98
C GLU A 313 24.85 -19.33 27.71
N LYS A 314 24.65 -20.66 27.58
CA LYS A 314 25.71 -21.60 27.18
C LYS A 314 26.31 -21.29 25.80
N GLN A 315 25.54 -20.66 24.92
CA GLN A 315 25.98 -20.19 23.60
C GLN A 315 26.62 -18.79 23.64
N ASN A 316 26.89 -18.25 24.84
CA ASN A 316 27.40 -16.89 25.06
C ASN A 316 26.54 -15.78 24.42
N LYS A 317 25.22 -16.00 24.31
CA LYS A 317 24.29 -15.00 23.80
C LYS A 317 23.93 -13.99 24.89
N LYS A 318 24.01 -12.69 24.56
CA LYS A 318 23.62 -11.62 25.48
C LYS A 318 22.11 -11.38 25.40
N ILE A 319 21.42 -11.72 26.48
CA ILE A 319 19.95 -11.68 26.55
C ILE A 319 19.50 -10.43 27.34
N LEU A 320 18.44 -9.78 26.84
CA LEU A 320 17.66 -8.77 27.55
C LEU A 320 16.21 -9.24 27.69
N ILE A 321 15.69 -9.25 28.91
CA ILE A 321 14.26 -9.43 29.18
C ILE A 321 13.65 -8.08 29.53
N ILE A 322 12.61 -7.68 28.80
CA ILE A 322 11.82 -6.49 29.10
C ILE A 322 10.50 -6.95 29.69
N GLY A 323 10.20 -6.54 30.91
CA GLY A 323 8.98 -6.92 31.60
C GLY A 323 8.37 -5.76 32.36
N ARG A 324 7.33 -6.06 33.14
CA ARG A 324 6.69 -5.12 34.07
C ARG A 324 7.23 -5.30 35.47
N LYS A 325 7.21 -4.24 36.27
CA LYS A 325 7.71 -4.27 37.66
C LYS A 325 7.16 -5.42 38.52
N HIS A 326 5.89 -5.80 38.33
CA HIS A 326 5.28 -6.92 39.07
C HIS A 326 5.86 -8.29 38.70
N MET A 327 6.60 -8.41 37.59
CA MET A 327 7.24 -9.64 37.13
C MET A 327 8.66 -9.81 37.69
N LYS A 328 9.19 -8.82 38.42
CA LYS A 328 10.55 -8.83 38.96
C LYS A 328 10.83 -10.09 39.79
N ASN A 329 9.96 -10.39 40.74
CA ASN A 329 10.09 -11.57 41.61
C ASN A 329 10.13 -12.87 40.80
N PHE A 330 9.38 -12.95 39.69
CA PHE A 330 9.36 -14.16 38.85
C PHE A 330 10.71 -14.43 38.20
N PHE A 331 11.32 -13.41 37.60
CA PHE A 331 12.60 -13.57 36.89
C PHE A 331 13.78 -13.69 37.85
N GLU A 332 13.75 -13.01 39.01
CA GLU A 332 14.77 -13.16 40.05
C GLU A 332 14.80 -14.59 40.61
N GLN A 333 13.64 -15.24 40.75
CA GLN A 333 13.55 -16.64 41.17
C GLN A 333 14.16 -17.64 40.17
N LEU A 334 14.42 -17.24 38.93
CA LEU A 334 15.01 -18.15 37.94
C LEU A 334 16.50 -18.43 38.23
N ASN A 335 17.16 -17.60 39.05
CA ASN A 335 18.57 -17.69 39.40
C ASN A 335 19.49 -17.79 38.18
N ILE A 336 19.22 -16.97 37.16
CA ILE A 336 20.00 -16.87 35.92
C ILE A 336 20.52 -15.43 35.80
N LYS A 337 21.79 -15.26 35.42
CA LYS A 337 22.40 -13.93 35.28
C LYS A 337 22.02 -13.30 33.95
N ILE A 338 20.88 -12.62 33.91
CA ILE A 338 20.31 -12.02 32.69
C ILE A 338 20.08 -10.52 32.89
N ASN A 339 20.27 -9.75 31.82
CA ASN A 339 19.90 -8.34 31.82
C ASN A 339 18.37 -8.23 31.83
N THR A 340 17.83 -7.51 32.80
CA THR A 340 16.39 -7.29 32.92
C THR A 340 16.11 -5.80 33.03
N PHE A 341 15.08 -5.34 32.32
CA PHE A 341 14.54 -4.00 32.47
C PHE A 341 13.05 -4.07 32.75
N TYR A 342 12.58 -3.33 33.75
CA TYR A 342 11.20 -3.35 34.19
C TYR A 342 10.54 -2.00 33.97
N VAL A 343 9.54 -1.98 33.07
CA VAL A 343 8.71 -0.80 32.78
C VAL A 343 7.69 -0.60 33.90
N ASN A 344 7.50 0.65 34.32
CA ASN A 344 6.54 1.06 35.35
C ASN A 344 5.12 1.23 34.76
N ASN A 345 4.10 1.09 35.60
CA ASN A 345 2.68 1.09 35.21
C ASN A 345 2.00 2.48 35.31
N TRP A 346 2.74 3.58 35.11
CA TRP A 346 2.32 4.84 35.74
C TRP A 346 1.05 5.48 35.15
N PHE A 347 0.78 5.37 33.85
CA PHE A 347 -0.43 5.97 33.25
C PHE A 347 -1.07 5.01 32.25
N VAL A 348 -2.38 4.80 32.42
CA VAL A 348 -3.30 4.12 31.49
C VAL A 348 -3.34 2.58 31.53
N LEU A 349 -4.50 2.11 32.01
CA LEU A 349 -5.17 0.83 31.77
C LEU A 349 -4.59 0.02 30.59
N HIS A 350 -3.87 -1.06 30.92
CA HIS A 350 -3.79 -2.34 30.20
C HIS A 350 -3.45 -2.41 28.69
N LEU A 351 -3.04 -1.35 28.02
CA LEU A 351 -2.76 -1.43 26.57
C LEU A 351 -1.24 -1.36 26.28
N SER A 352 -0.67 -2.50 25.89
CA SER A 352 0.25 -2.73 24.75
C SER A 352 1.38 -1.75 24.39
N HIS A 353 1.98 -1.01 25.33
CA HIS A 353 3.11 -0.12 25.00
C HIS A 353 4.51 -0.69 25.28
N ASP A 354 4.62 -1.91 25.84
CA ASP A 354 5.92 -2.59 26.04
C ASP A 354 6.63 -2.90 24.72
N ASP A 355 5.84 -3.06 23.66
CA ASP A 355 6.30 -3.30 22.30
C ASP A 355 7.32 -2.23 21.84
N LEU A 356 7.14 -0.95 22.20
CA LEU A 356 8.10 0.10 21.82
C LEU A 356 9.46 -0.07 22.51
N PHE A 357 9.48 -0.49 23.76
CA PHE A 357 10.72 -0.78 24.49
C PHE A 357 11.44 -1.98 23.86
N VAL A 358 10.69 -3.04 23.54
CA VAL A 358 11.20 -4.24 22.84
C VAL A 358 11.78 -3.87 21.48
N LEU A 359 11.04 -3.10 20.68
CA LEU A 359 11.48 -2.64 19.37
C LEU A 359 12.72 -1.75 19.47
N TYR A 360 12.72 -0.76 20.35
CA TYR A 360 13.87 0.13 20.53
C TYR A 360 15.13 -0.65 20.92
N ALA A 361 15.02 -1.59 21.87
CA ALA A 361 16.14 -2.45 22.26
C ALA A 361 16.66 -3.32 21.11
N ALA A 362 15.75 -3.94 20.35
CA ALA A 362 16.10 -4.80 19.23
C ALA A 362 16.82 -4.03 18.12
N PHE A 363 16.24 -2.91 17.67
CA PHE A 363 16.84 -2.08 16.62
C PHE A 363 18.16 -1.43 17.08
N SER A 364 18.26 -1.00 18.35
CA SER A 364 19.50 -0.43 18.89
C SER A 364 20.62 -1.44 19.10
N SER A 365 20.28 -2.73 19.19
CA SER A 365 21.26 -3.82 19.33
C SER A 365 21.86 -4.28 17.99
N GLY A 366 21.29 -3.83 16.88
CA GLY A 366 21.80 -4.07 15.53
C GLY A 366 20.99 -5.10 14.74
N LYS A 367 21.33 -5.24 13.45
CA LYS A 367 20.54 -5.99 12.46
C LYS A 367 20.36 -7.48 12.74
N ASN A 368 21.18 -8.08 13.59
CA ASN A 368 21.15 -9.52 13.87
C ASN A 368 20.37 -9.86 15.14
N ALA A 369 19.92 -8.86 15.91
CA ALA A 369 19.20 -9.09 17.15
C ALA A 369 17.83 -9.71 16.86
N ILE A 370 17.47 -10.75 17.62
CA ILE A 370 16.15 -11.40 17.50
C ILE A 370 15.23 -11.00 18.64
N VAL A 371 13.92 -11.05 18.37
CA VAL A 371 12.87 -10.77 19.34
C VAL A 371 12.07 -12.03 19.60
N ILE A 372 11.87 -12.37 20.88
CA ILE A 372 10.96 -13.44 21.30
C ILE A 372 9.69 -12.80 21.86
N SER A 373 8.61 -12.81 21.07
CA SER A 373 7.29 -12.32 21.46
C SER A 373 6.19 -12.98 20.64
N LYS A 374 4.99 -13.11 21.24
CA LYS A 374 3.76 -13.53 20.55
C LYS A 374 2.98 -12.35 19.97
N ASP A 375 3.28 -11.11 20.38
CA ASP A 375 2.58 -9.95 19.84
C ASP A 375 3.03 -9.66 18.41
N LEU A 376 2.09 -9.38 17.53
CA LEU A 376 2.38 -8.95 16.17
C LEU A 376 2.69 -7.45 16.08
N MET A 377 2.70 -6.73 17.20
CA MET A 377 3.06 -5.33 17.32
C MET A 377 2.23 -4.45 16.37
N ARG A 378 0.94 -4.82 16.20
CA ARG A 378 0.09 -4.30 15.11
C ARG A 378 -0.10 -2.80 15.20
N GLN A 379 -0.22 -2.26 16.42
CA GLN A 379 -0.44 -0.83 16.66
C GLN A 379 0.73 0.01 16.14
N HIS A 380 1.96 -0.50 16.22
CA HIS A 380 3.14 0.21 15.72
C HIS A 380 3.24 0.22 14.20
N LYS A 381 2.70 -0.81 13.51
CA LYS A 381 2.60 -0.84 12.05
C LYS A 381 1.72 0.30 11.52
N PHE A 382 0.59 0.57 12.18
CA PHE A 382 -0.33 1.64 11.80
C PHE A 382 0.26 3.02 12.09
N ALA A 383 0.98 3.15 13.20
CA ALA A 383 1.59 4.41 13.56
C ALA A 383 2.80 4.79 12.68
N LEU A 384 3.31 3.92 11.79
CA LEU A 384 4.50 4.25 10.99
C LEU A 384 4.20 5.29 9.89
N GLU A 385 2.94 5.64 9.65
CA GLU A 385 2.41 6.67 8.69
C GLU A 385 2.89 6.56 7.23
N ASP A 386 3.95 5.80 6.97
CA ASP A 386 4.58 5.52 5.69
C ASP A 386 4.36 4.03 5.34
N THR A 387 3.79 3.80 4.16
CA THR A 387 3.56 2.47 3.61
C THR A 387 4.88 1.70 3.45
N GLU A 388 5.95 2.35 3.00
CA GLU A 388 7.24 1.70 2.80
C GLU A 388 7.83 1.23 4.13
N LEU A 389 7.86 2.09 5.15
CA LEU A 389 8.28 1.72 6.50
C LEU A 389 7.44 0.57 7.08
N SER A 390 6.13 0.57 6.83
CA SER A 390 5.23 -0.51 7.26
C SER A 390 5.61 -1.86 6.63
N ILE A 391 5.96 -1.87 5.34
CA ILE A 391 6.40 -3.06 4.63
C ILE A 391 7.80 -3.50 5.09
N LEU A 392 8.74 -2.57 5.24
CA LEU A 392 10.08 -2.85 5.78
C LEU A 392 9.99 -3.44 7.19
N PHE A 393 9.11 -2.92 8.04
CA PHE A 393 8.89 -3.46 9.38
C PHE A 393 8.36 -4.89 9.33
N ASN A 394 7.44 -5.22 8.42
CA ASN A 394 6.98 -6.60 8.22
C ASN A 394 8.14 -7.52 7.79
N LYS A 395 8.98 -7.08 6.83
CA LYS A 395 10.17 -7.84 6.39
C LYS A 395 11.10 -8.13 7.56
N TRP A 396 11.40 -7.12 8.38
CA TRP A 396 12.20 -7.25 9.60
C TRP A 396 11.54 -8.20 10.60
N GLN A 397 10.26 -8.02 10.88
CA GLN A 397 9.50 -8.82 11.84
C GLN A 397 9.53 -10.31 11.47
N PHE A 398 9.31 -10.64 10.20
CA PHE A 398 9.34 -12.03 9.74
C PHE A 398 10.72 -12.66 9.78
N SER A 399 11.79 -11.86 9.73
CA SER A 399 13.16 -12.35 9.80
C SER A 399 13.69 -12.45 11.24
N HIS A 400 13.21 -11.61 12.16
CA HIS A 400 13.79 -11.44 13.49
C HIS A 400 12.86 -11.80 14.65
N GLN A 401 11.55 -11.97 14.42
CA GLN A 401 10.61 -12.34 15.46
C GLN A 401 10.40 -13.86 15.54
N TYR A 402 10.52 -14.37 16.76
CA TYR A 402 10.26 -15.75 17.13
C TYR A 402 9.17 -15.83 18.19
N ILE A 403 8.37 -16.89 18.10
CA ILE A 403 7.39 -17.29 19.08
C ILE A 403 7.97 -18.46 19.86
N PHE A 404 7.86 -18.41 21.18
CA PHE A 404 8.11 -19.57 22.02
C PHE A 404 6.83 -20.42 22.15
N ASP A 405 6.87 -21.60 21.53
CA ASP A 405 5.85 -22.64 21.62
C ASP A 405 6.24 -23.70 22.66
N LYS A 406 5.28 -24.13 23.48
CA LYS A 406 5.53 -25.07 24.57
C LYS A 406 6.00 -26.46 24.10
N TYR A 407 5.61 -26.89 22.91
CA TYR A 407 5.88 -28.23 22.40
C TYR A 407 7.02 -28.25 21.38
N ARG A 408 7.09 -27.21 20.54
CA ARG A 408 8.05 -27.12 19.44
C ARG A 408 9.26 -26.24 19.78
N GLY A 409 9.27 -25.60 20.95
CA GLY A 409 10.32 -24.67 21.35
C GLY A 409 10.23 -23.37 20.57
N LEU A 410 11.37 -22.88 20.08
CA LEU A 410 11.44 -21.59 19.40
C LEU A 410 11.04 -21.73 17.92
N ILE A 411 9.96 -21.06 17.52
CA ILE A 411 9.44 -21.07 16.14
C ILE A 411 9.55 -19.66 15.57
N LYS A 412 10.11 -19.51 14.37
CA LYS A 412 10.10 -18.22 13.66
C LYS A 412 8.68 -17.86 13.21
N LEU A 413 8.24 -16.63 13.45
CA LEU A 413 6.85 -16.18 13.28
C LEU A 413 6.23 -16.58 11.93
N ASN A 414 7.01 -16.50 10.85
CA ASN A 414 6.55 -16.74 9.47
C ASN A 414 6.99 -18.09 8.88
N SER A 415 7.42 -19.05 9.72
CA SER A 415 8.00 -20.31 9.24
C SER A 415 7.01 -21.24 8.54
N GLN A 416 5.72 -21.20 8.90
CA GLN A 416 4.70 -22.14 8.40
C GLN A 416 3.75 -21.53 7.37
N VAL A 417 3.33 -20.28 7.55
CA VAL A 417 2.45 -19.54 6.63
C VAL A 417 3.08 -18.18 6.40
N GLN A 418 3.25 -17.76 5.14
CA GLN A 418 3.78 -16.44 4.83
C GLN A 418 2.70 -15.37 5.01
N ILE A 419 2.60 -14.85 6.22
CA ILE A 419 1.82 -13.67 6.56
C ILE A 419 2.40 -12.48 5.78
N ASP A 420 1.52 -11.65 5.21
CA ASP A 420 1.86 -10.42 4.48
C ASP A 420 3.01 -10.56 3.46
N ALA A 421 2.95 -11.65 2.68
CA ALA A 421 3.79 -11.89 1.53
C ALA A 421 3.87 -10.71 0.55
N VAL A 422 5.06 -10.48 -0.01
CA VAL A 422 5.33 -9.46 -1.03
C VAL A 422 6.02 -10.09 -2.23
N ALA A 423 5.96 -9.43 -3.40
CA ALA A 423 6.70 -9.87 -4.58
C ALA A 423 8.20 -10.00 -4.25
N HIS A 424 8.89 -11.03 -4.75
CA HIS A 424 10.27 -11.30 -4.39
C HIS A 424 11.07 -11.80 -5.58
N LYS A 425 12.28 -11.26 -5.77
CA LYS A 425 13.26 -11.74 -6.75
C LYS A 425 14.34 -12.55 -6.05
N GLN A 426 14.63 -13.73 -6.58
CA GLN A 426 15.76 -14.56 -6.19
C GLN A 426 16.40 -15.14 -7.45
N ASP A 427 17.68 -14.84 -7.66
CA ASP A 427 18.37 -15.13 -8.92
C ASP A 427 17.57 -14.55 -10.11
N ASN A 428 17.18 -15.40 -11.06
CA ASN A 428 16.34 -15.07 -12.20
C ASN A 428 14.85 -15.40 -11.98
N TYR A 429 14.44 -15.68 -10.75
CA TYR A 429 13.06 -16.04 -10.42
C TYR A 429 12.34 -14.90 -9.70
N TRP A 430 11.15 -14.57 -10.19
CA TRP A 430 10.18 -13.74 -9.51
C TRP A 430 9.08 -14.61 -8.90
N HIS A 431 8.78 -14.39 -7.63
CA HIS A 431 7.64 -14.95 -6.94
C HIS A 431 6.69 -13.81 -6.57
N VAL A 432 5.48 -13.80 -7.14
CA VAL A 432 4.50 -12.72 -6.90
C VAL A 432 3.25 -13.30 -6.24
N PRO A 433 2.91 -12.87 -5.01
CA PRO A 433 1.67 -13.28 -4.35
C PRO A 433 0.47 -12.51 -4.94
N TYR A 434 -0.70 -13.13 -4.97
CA TYR A 434 -1.92 -12.51 -5.48
C TYR A 434 -3.18 -12.93 -4.71
N ILE A 435 -4.28 -12.19 -4.92
CA ILE A 435 -5.55 -12.37 -4.20
C ILE A 435 -6.62 -12.93 -5.15
N THR A 436 -7.28 -14.05 -4.77
CA THR A 436 -8.24 -14.78 -5.62
C THR A 436 -9.71 -14.44 -5.42
N LYS A 437 -10.13 -13.80 -4.30
CA LYS A 437 -11.51 -13.29 -4.10
C LYS A 437 -11.53 -12.10 -3.13
N ILE A 438 -12.39 -11.11 -3.38
CA ILE A 438 -12.63 -9.93 -2.51
C ILE A 438 -13.31 -10.33 -1.16
N GLY A 439 -13.72 -11.59 -1.02
CA GLY A 439 -14.39 -12.13 0.16
C GLY A 439 -13.44 -12.75 1.18
N ASN A 440 -12.75 -11.92 1.96
CA ASN A 440 -12.76 -11.97 3.43
C ASN A 440 -11.69 -11.02 3.97
N ARG A 441 -12.12 -10.15 4.88
CA ARG A 441 -11.32 -9.16 5.61
C ARG A 441 -10.30 -9.79 6.57
N GLN A 442 -9.88 -11.02 6.37
CA GLN A 442 -8.74 -11.59 7.09
C GLN A 442 -7.46 -11.17 6.37
N ARG A 443 -7.08 -9.90 6.57
CA ARG A 443 -5.95 -9.20 5.93
C ARG A 443 -4.58 -9.87 6.13
N HIS A 444 -4.49 -10.98 6.87
CA HIS A 444 -3.22 -11.56 7.34
C HIS A 444 -3.08 -13.07 7.07
N THR A 445 -4.11 -13.71 6.50
CA THR A 445 -4.09 -15.11 6.06
C THR A 445 -4.42 -15.14 4.57
N CYS A 446 -3.62 -14.45 3.76
CA CYS A 446 -3.77 -14.50 2.32
C CYS A 446 -3.69 -15.97 1.89
N SER A 447 -4.73 -16.48 1.24
CA SER A 447 -4.67 -17.78 0.56
C SER A 447 -3.40 -17.79 -0.30
N ASN A 448 -2.53 -18.76 -0.08
CA ASN A 448 -1.15 -18.85 -0.59
C ASN A 448 -1.08 -19.06 -2.12
N HIS A 449 -1.70 -18.17 -2.89
CA HIS A 449 -1.64 -18.18 -4.34
C HIS A 449 -0.49 -17.28 -4.79
N TRP A 450 0.36 -17.86 -5.64
CA TRP A 450 1.56 -17.23 -6.13
C TRP A 450 1.72 -17.54 -7.61
N ILE A 451 2.40 -16.66 -8.34
CA ILE A 451 3.02 -17.04 -9.60
C ILE A 451 4.53 -17.17 -9.39
N CYS A 452 5.12 -18.14 -10.08
CA CYS A 452 6.55 -18.32 -10.23
C CYS A 452 6.90 -18.01 -11.68
N LEU A 453 7.77 -17.02 -11.85
CA LEU A 453 8.24 -16.52 -13.14
C LEU A 453 9.76 -16.70 -13.22
N GLN A 454 10.26 -17.35 -14.26
CA GLN A 454 11.68 -17.47 -14.54
C GLN A 454 12.02 -16.62 -15.76
N MET A 455 12.89 -15.65 -15.55
CA MET A 455 13.43 -14.82 -16.62
C MET A 455 14.53 -15.58 -17.37
N HIS A 456 14.44 -15.62 -18.70
CA HIS A 456 15.55 -16.05 -19.54
C HIS A 456 16.65 -14.98 -19.53
N LYS A 457 17.91 -15.43 -19.45
CA LYS A 457 19.07 -14.52 -19.51
C LYS A 457 19.22 -13.93 -20.91
#